data_AF-A0A848IL10-F1
#
_entry.id   AF-A0A848IL10-F1
#
_cell.length_a   1.000
_cell.length_b   1.000
_cell.length_c   1.000
_cell.angle_alpha   90.00
_cell.angle_beta   90.00
_cell.angle_gamma   90.00
#
_symmetry.space_group_name_H-M   'P 1'
#
loop_
_entity.id
_entity.type
_entity.pdbx_description
1 polymer ?
#
loop_
_entity_poly.entity_id
_entity_poly.type
_entity_poly.pdbx_seq_one_letter_code
_entity_poly.pdbx_strand_id
1 'polypeptide(L)' 'MPDQLWVADLTYIPLGSRFFFSTLIFDAWSLKVVGYAIANTTETRLTLIAQDSGYQMRNPGPR' A
#
# COMPACT_ATOMS: atom_id res chain seq x y z
N MET A 1 9.58 5.27 16.75
CA MET A 1 8.95 4.00 17.20
C MET A 1 8.21 3.42 16.00
N PRO A 2 8.00 2.10 15.90
CA PRO A 2 7.21 1.51 14.80
C PRO A 2 5.80 2.12 14.74
N ASP A 3 5.22 2.16 13.55
CA ASP A 3 3.88 2.65 13.25
C ASP A 3 3.65 4.16 13.48
N GLN A 4 4.71 4.97 13.43
CA GLN A 4 4.61 6.43 13.58
C GLN A 4 4.60 7.20 12.26
N LEU A 5 5.18 6.63 11.21
CA LEU A 5 5.22 7.24 9.88
C LEU A 5 5.10 6.13 8.83
N TRP A 6 4.17 6.33 7.90
CA TRP A 6 3.97 5.43 6.78
C TRP A 6 4.36 6.10 5.48
N VAL A 7 5.05 5.35 4.63
CA VAL A 7 5.47 5.78 3.30
C VAL A 7 4.78 4.89 2.28
N ALA A 8 4.10 5.52 1.31
CA ALA A 8 3.50 4.81 0.19
C ALA A 8 4.42 4.89 -1.02
N ASP A 9 4.65 3.75 -1.67
CA ASP A 9 5.31 3.65 -2.97
C ASP A 9 4.31 3.17 -4.02
N LEU A 10 4.35 3.76 -5.23
CA LEU A 10 3.56 3.34 -6.38
C LEU A 10 4.51 2.94 -7.51
N THR A 11 4.59 1.64 -7.76
CA THR A 11 5.46 1.08 -8.79
C THR A 11 4.63 0.59 -9.98
N TYR A 12 5.13 0.92 -11.18
CA TYR A 12 4.63 0.39 -12.45
C TYR A 12 5.38 -0.89 -12.82
N ILE A 13 4.63 -1.98 -13.00
CA ILE A 13 5.19 -3.30 -13.29
C ILE A 13 4.78 -3.70 -14.71
N PRO A 14 5.71 -3.73 -15.68
CA PRO A 14 5.44 -4.28 -17.01
C PRO A 14 5.37 -5.81 -16.96
N LEU A 15 4.32 -6.37 -17.56
CA LEU A 15 4.10 -7.82 -17.65
C LEU A 15 3.67 -8.21 -19.08
N GLY A 16 4.66 -8.53 -19.92
CA GLY A 16 4.42 -8.87 -21.32
C GLY A 16 3.80 -7.70 -22.09
N SER A 17 2.61 -7.91 -22.67
CA SER A 17 1.84 -6.87 -23.38
C SER A 17 0.93 -6.03 -22.47
N ARG A 18 1.00 -6.23 -21.16
CA ARG A 18 0.15 -5.57 -20.16
C ARG A 18 0.99 -4.87 -19.09
N PHE A 19 0.32 -4.06 -18.30
CA PHE A 19 0.93 -3.34 -17.19
C PHE A 19 0.04 -3.41 -15.96
N PHE A 20 0.70 -3.41 -14.81
CA PHE A 20 0.05 -3.39 -13.50
C PHE A 20 0.66 -2.29 -12.65
N PHE A 21 -0.14 -1.74 -11.76
CA PHE A 21 0.26 -0.81 -10.73
C PHE A 21 0.26 -1.56 -9.41
N SER A 22 1.36 -1.46 -8.67
CA SER A 22 1.48 -1.97 -7.31
C SER A 22 1.66 -0.80 -6.36
N THR A 23 0.83 -0.72 -5.33
CA THR A 23 1.01 0.22 -4.22
C THR A 23 1.44 -0.57 -3.00
N LEU A 24 2.54 -0.14 -2.37
CA LEU A 24 3.04 -0.70 -1.12
C LEU A 24 3.05 0.39 -0.05
N ILE A 25 2.62 0.06 1.15
CA ILE A 25 2.74 0.93 2.32
C ILE A 25 3.76 0.31 3.26
N PHE A 26 4.79 1.09 3.56
CA PHE A 26 5.87 0.72 4.46
C PHE A 26 5.74 1.47 5.78
N ASP A 27 6.03 0.78 6.89
CA ASP A 27 6.43 1.46 8.11
C ASP A 27 7.84 2.04 7.91
N ALA A 28 7.97 3.36 8.02
CA ALA A 28 9.19 4.08 7.67
C ALA A 28 10.41 3.70 8.53
N TRP A 29 10.17 3.18 9.74
CA TRP A 29 11.23 2.84 10.68
C TRP A 29 11.69 1.39 10.59
N SER A 30 10.78 0.46 10.31
CA SER A 30 11.09 -0.97 10.23
C SER A 30 11.21 -1.50 8.81
N LEU A 31 10.87 -0.70 7.79
CA LEU A 31 10.77 -1.09 6.39
C LEU A 31 9.85 -2.29 6.15
N LYS A 32 8.99 -2.62 7.10
CA LYS A 32 7.99 -3.68 6.96
C LYS A 32 6.85 -3.18 6.09
N VAL A 33 6.38 -4.03 5.17
CA VAL A 33 5.15 -3.79 4.42
C VAL A 33 3.96 -3.98 5.36
N VAL A 34 3.17 -2.93 5.53
CA VAL A 34 1.97 -2.90 6.38
C VAL A 34 0.68 -2.85 5.57
N GLY A 35 0.75 -2.67 4.25
CA GLY A 35 -0.40 -2.71 3.35
C GLY A 35 0.06 -2.78 1.90
N TYR A 36 -0.74 -3.41 1.04
CA TYR A 36 -0.44 -3.50 -0.39
C TYR A 36 -1.70 -3.64 -1.23
N ALA A 37 -1.63 -3.21 -2.49
CA ALA A 37 -2.66 -3.44 -3.48
C ALA A 37 -2.06 -3.50 -4.89
N ILE A 38 -2.65 -4.32 -5.77
CA ILE A 38 -2.22 -4.45 -7.17
C ILE A 38 -3.45 -4.35 -8.07
N ALA A 39 -3.39 -3.55 -9.14
CA ALA A 39 -4.41 -3.55 -10.19
C ALA A 39 -3.81 -3.33 -11.57
N ASN A 40 -4.59 -3.65 -12.59
CA ASN A 40 -4.22 -3.50 -14.01
C ASN A 40 -4.66 -2.15 -14.60
N THR A 41 -5.13 -1.21 -13.77
CA THR A 41 -5.57 0.14 -14.17
C THR A 41 -5.05 1.20 -13.20
N THR A 42 -4.76 2.39 -13.71
CA THR A 42 -4.27 3.56 -12.94
C THR A 42 -5.41 4.22 -12.18
N GLU A 43 -6.08 3.51 -11.29
CA GLU A 43 -7.10 4.14 -10.45
C GLU A 43 -6.52 4.51 -9.09
N THR A 44 -6.65 5.78 -8.71
CA THR A 44 -6.42 6.34 -7.36
C THR A 44 -7.00 5.49 -6.23
N ARG A 45 -7.97 4.63 -6.57
CA ARG A 45 -8.59 3.60 -5.73
C ARG A 45 -7.60 2.58 -5.16
N LEU A 46 -6.51 2.27 -5.87
CA LEU A 46 -5.47 1.36 -5.39
C LEU A 46 -4.79 1.88 -4.12
N THR A 47 -4.43 3.15 -4.11
CA THR A 47 -3.80 3.79 -2.94
C THR A 47 -4.75 3.81 -1.75
N LEU A 48 -6.05 4.06 -1.99
CA LEU A 48 -7.06 4.02 -0.93
C LEU A 48 -7.27 2.61 -0.36
N ILE A 49 -7.25 1.57 -1.21
CA ILE A 49 -7.35 0.18 -0.77
C ILE A 49 -6.10 -0.23 0.03
N ALA A 50 -4.91 0.14 -0.44
CA ALA A 50 -3.67 -0.11 0.28
C ALA A 50 -3.68 0.60 1.64
N GLN A 51 -4.15 1.86 1.68
CA GLN A 51 -4.27 2.64 2.93
C GLN A 51 -5.25 2.00 3.91
N ASP A 52 -6.42 1.56 3.44
CA ASP A 52 -7.41 0.91 4.27
C ASP A 52 -6.87 -0.42 4.81
N SER A 53 -6.17 -1.21 3.99
CA SER A 53 -5.51 -2.44 4.44
C SER A 53 -4.46 -2.18 5.55
N GLY A 54 -3.68 -1.11 5.41
CA GLY A 54 -2.73 -0.68 6.43
C GLY A 54 -3.42 -0.26 7.72
N TYR A 55 -4.51 0.50 7.61
CA TYR A 55 -5.31 0.91 8.77
C TYR A 55 -5.88 -0.31 9.52
N GLN A 56 -6.44 -1.30 8.80
CA GLN A 56 -6.94 -2.53 9.44
C GLN A 56 -5.82 -3.35 10.10
N MET A 57 -4.62 -3.42 9.51
CA MET A 57 -3.48 -4.14 10.10
C MET A 57 -2.99 -3.52 11.42
N ARG A 58 -3.27 -2.23 11.68
CA ARG A 58 -2.97 -1.63 13.00
C ARG A 58 -3.91 -2.09 14.11
N ASN A 59 -5.01 -2.76 13.80
CA ASN A 59 -6.08 -3.06 14.75
C ASN A 59 -6.46 -1.83 15.61
N PRO A 60 -6.83 -0.69 14.99
CA PRO A 60 -7.19 0.51 15.73
C PRO A 60 -8.42 0.20 16.58
N GLY A 61 -8.37 0.58 17.85
CA GLY A 61 -9.52 0.47 18.75
C GLY A 61 -10.76 1.16 18.16
N PRO A 62 -11.97 0.79 18.61
CA PRO A 62 -13.21 1.27 18.03
C PRO A 62 -13.25 2.80 17.97
N ARG A 63 -13.83 3.31 16.88
CA ARG A 63 -13.87 4.72 16.51
C ARG A 63 -14.74 5.56 17.43
#